data_AF-A0A525CU02-F1
#
_entry.id   AF-A0A525CU02-F1
#
_cell.length_a   1.000
_cell.length_b   1.000
_cell.length_c   1.000
_cell.angle_alpha   90.00
_cell.angle_beta   90.00
_cell.angle_gamma   90.00
#
_symmetry.space_group_name_H-M   'P 1'
#
loop_
_entity.id
_entity.type
_entity.pdbx_description
1 polymer ?
#
loop_
_entity_poly.entity_id
_entity_poly.type
_entity_poly.pdbx_seq_one_letter_code
_entity_poly.pdbx_strand_id
1 'polypeptide(L)'
;MAQDIFECLCDSFVSGVAERELSYYFSLDGLKKTVKLSADGCTVEDGRTVENADCVCKSSVEFFEKIWLEDYRPGMGDFLSGKIKSNDPNLLQTFLKCFGKPA
;
A
#
# COMPACT_ATOMS: atom_id res chain seq x y z
N MET A 1 10.20 -9.45 6.85
CA MET A 1 10.46 -8.57 5.69
C MET A 1 9.28 -7.65 5.42
N ALA A 2 8.09 -8.13 5.02
CA ALA A 2 6.94 -7.22 4.87
C ALA A 2 6.57 -6.43 6.14
N GLN A 3 6.67 -7.04 7.33
CA GLN A 3 6.51 -6.32 8.60
C GLN A 3 7.50 -5.15 8.71
N ASP A 4 8.79 -5.40 8.45
CA ASP A 4 9.87 -4.41 8.54
C ASP A 4 9.67 -3.27 7.51
N ILE A 5 9.15 -3.59 6.32
CA ILE A 5 8.74 -2.59 5.32
C ILE A 5 7.70 -1.64 5.90
N PHE A 6 6.69 -2.16 6.61
CA PHE A 6 5.65 -1.33 7.23
C PHE A 6 6.18 -0.51 8.41
N GLU A 7 7.14 -1.03 9.18
CA GLU A 7 7.74 -0.33 10.32
C GLU A 7 8.57 0.89 9.89
N CYS A 8 9.30 0.79 8.78
CA CYS A 8 10.09 1.90 8.23
C CYS A 8 9.41 2.59 7.03
N LEU A 9 8.13 2.32 6.77
CA LEU A 9 7.42 2.80 5.58
C LEU A 9 7.45 4.33 5.47
N CYS A 10 7.20 4.99 6.61
CA CYS A 10 7.12 6.45 6.70
C CYS A 10 8.44 7.14 6.36
N ASP A 11 9.60 6.47 6.50
CA ASP A 11 10.91 7.04 6.19
C ASP A 11 11.09 7.31 4.70
N SER A 12 10.30 6.62 3.86
CA SER A 12 10.31 6.78 2.40
C SER A 12 9.16 7.66 1.89
N PHE A 13 8.40 8.30 2.78
CA PHE A 13 7.22 9.08 2.38
C PHE A 13 7.59 10.35 1.59
N VAL A 14 6.89 10.58 0.50
CA VAL A 14 7.02 11.75 -0.37
C VAL A 14 5.83 12.68 -0.15
N SER A 15 6.06 13.79 0.56
CA SER A 15 5.05 14.81 0.84
C SER A 15 4.49 15.45 -0.44
N GLY A 16 3.22 15.84 -0.41
CA GLY A 16 2.55 16.54 -1.51
C GLY A 16 2.04 15.65 -2.64
N VAL A 17 2.28 14.33 -2.60
CA VAL A 17 1.67 13.37 -3.56
C VAL A 17 0.23 13.03 -3.16
N ALA A 18 -0.05 12.87 -1.88
CA ALA A 18 -1.41 12.72 -1.38
C ALA A 18 -2.08 14.10 -1.28
N GLU A 19 -3.05 14.37 -2.14
CA GLU A 19 -3.77 15.67 -2.19
C GLU A 19 -4.82 15.82 -1.09
N ARG A 20 -5.20 14.70 -0.43
CA ARG A 20 -6.16 14.64 0.67
C ARG A 20 -5.78 13.53 1.63
N GLU A 21 -6.46 13.49 2.77
CA GLU A 21 -6.38 12.35 3.68
C GLU A 21 -6.88 11.08 2.98
N LEU A 22 -6.07 10.03 3.06
CA LEU A 22 -6.32 8.73 2.44
C LEU A 22 -6.01 7.61 3.43
N SER A 23 -6.85 6.60 3.44
CA SER A 23 -6.69 5.40 4.27
C SER A 23 -6.56 4.15 3.40
N TYR A 24 -5.55 3.36 3.70
CA TYR A 24 -5.23 2.11 3.01
C TYR A 24 -5.28 0.96 4.01
N TYR A 25 -5.98 -0.10 3.68
CA TYR A 25 -5.96 -1.34 4.44
C TYR A 25 -5.30 -2.46 3.63
N PHE A 26 -4.20 -2.99 4.17
CA PHE A 26 -3.46 -4.10 3.60
C PHE A 26 -3.80 -5.40 4.32
N SER A 27 -4.02 -6.45 3.55
CA SER A 27 -4.18 -7.82 4.05
C SER A 27 -3.30 -8.74 3.21
N LEU A 28 -2.13 -9.08 3.73
CA LEU A 28 -1.07 -9.85 3.08
C LEU A 28 -0.87 -11.18 3.83
N ASP A 29 -1.47 -12.27 3.35
CA ASP A 29 -1.37 -13.61 3.98
C ASP A 29 -1.49 -13.63 5.53
N GLY A 30 -2.40 -12.83 6.08
CA GLY A 30 -2.63 -12.72 7.53
C GLY A 30 -1.94 -11.53 8.21
N LEU A 31 -0.90 -10.94 7.60
CA LEU A 31 -0.38 -9.64 7.98
C LEU A 31 -1.41 -8.57 7.61
N LYS A 32 -1.86 -7.81 8.61
CA LYS A 32 -2.88 -6.77 8.44
C LYS A 32 -2.32 -5.45 8.92
N LYS A 33 -2.40 -4.43 8.08
CA LYS A 33 -1.92 -3.08 8.38
C LYS A 33 -2.92 -2.07 7.85
N THR A 34 -3.09 -0.98 8.58
CA THR A 34 -3.75 0.22 8.07
C THR A 34 -2.70 1.32 7.93
N VAL A 35 -2.62 1.94 6.75
CA VAL A 35 -1.76 3.09 6.48
C VAL A 35 -2.63 4.31 6.24
N LYS A 36 -2.39 5.39 6.95
CA LYS A 36 -3.09 6.68 6.74
C LYS A 36 -2.09 7.70 6.22
N LEU A 37 -2.45 8.34 5.12
CA LEU A 37 -1.66 9.38 4.47
C LEU A 37 -2.36 10.72 4.61
N SER A 38 -1.59 11.77 4.84
CA SER A 38 -1.98 13.17 4.71
C SER A 38 -1.06 13.86 3.69
N ALA A 39 -1.26 15.15 3.44
CA ALA A 39 -0.39 15.91 2.54
C ALA A 39 1.08 15.97 3.03
N ASP A 40 1.27 15.87 4.35
CA ASP A 40 2.53 16.09 5.05
C ASP A 40 3.08 14.85 5.76
N GLY A 41 2.33 13.75 5.83
CA GLY A 41 2.76 12.60 6.62
C GLY A 41 2.11 11.26 6.29
N CYS A 42 2.65 10.24 6.96
CA CYS A 42 2.22 8.86 6.90
C CYS A 42 2.20 8.26 8.31
N THR A 43 1.19 7.46 8.62
CA THR A 43 1.11 6.65 9.84
C THR A 43 0.74 5.21 9.49
N VAL A 44 1.31 4.27 10.24
CA VAL A 44 1.08 2.84 10.07
C VAL A 44 0.55 2.27 11.38
N GLU A 45 -0.55 1.54 11.30
CA GLU A 45 -1.24 0.94 12.44
C GLU A 45 -1.43 -0.56 12.20
N ASP A 46 -1.37 -1.34 13.28
CA ASP A 46 -1.59 -2.79 13.24
C ASP A 46 -3.07 -3.15 13.05
N GLY A 47 -3.32 -4.10 12.16
CA GLY A 47 -4.65 -4.65 11.93
C GLY A 47 -5.51 -3.80 10.99
N ARG A 48 -6.82 -3.81 11.25
CA ARG A 48 -7.80 -2.95 10.58
C ARG A 48 -8.29 -1.95 11.61
N THR A 49 -7.91 -0.69 11.44
CA THR A 49 -8.26 0.39 12.37
C THR A 49 -9.28 1.38 11.82
N VAL A 50 -9.66 1.20 10.54
CA VAL A 50 -10.75 1.95 9.89
C VAL A 50 -11.80 0.97 9.38
N GLU A 51 -13.07 1.36 9.49
CA GLU A 51 -14.19 0.54 9.01
C GLU A 51 -14.20 0.48 7.48
N ASN A 52 -14.07 1.65 6.84
CA ASN A 52 -14.10 1.83 5.40
C ASN A 52 -12.82 2.53 4.94
N ALA A 53 -11.78 1.74 4.64
CA ALA A 53 -10.58 2.29 4.01
C ALA A 53 -10.90 2.77 2.59
N ASP A 54 -10.30 3.90 2.16
CA ASP A 54 -10.41 4.38 0.78
C ASP A 54 -9.93 3.31 -0.21
N CYS A 55 -8.83 2.63 0.14
CA CYS A 55 -8.26 1.54 -0.65
C CYS A 55 -7.98 0.31 0.21
N VAL A 56 -8.41 -0.86 -0.27
CA VAL A 56 -8.20 -2.17 0.34
C VAL A 56 -7.34 -2.99 -0.60
N CYS A 57 -6.10 -3.26 -0.21
CA CYS A 57 -5.19 -4.11 -0.96
C CYS A 57 -5.08 -5.50 -0.32
N LYS A 58 -5.35 -6.54 -1.11
CA LYS A 58 -5.15 -7.94 -0.71
C LYS A 58 -4.19 -8.60 -1.68
N SER A 59 -3.15 -9.24 -1.16
CA SER A 59 -2.13 -9.92 -1.95
C SER A 59 -1.41 -10.95 -1.08
N SER A 60 -0.41 -11.63 -1.65
CA SER A 60 0.54 -12.40 -0.85
C SER A 60 1.63 -11.48 -0.29
N VAL A 61 2.29 -11.93 0.77
CA VAL A 61 3.50 -11.26 1.30
C VAL A 61 4.59 -11.21 0.23
N GLU A 62 4.82 -12.32 -0.47
CA GLU A 62 5.84 -12.43 -1.53
C GLU A 62 5.60 -11.41 -2.66
N PHE A 63 4.36 -11.26 -3.13
CA PHE A 63 4.08 -10.34 -4.22
C PHE A 63 4.21 -8.88 -3.78
N PHE A 64 3.84 -8.56 -2.54
CA PHE A 64 4.08 -7.24 -1.97
C PHE A 64 5.58 -6.93 -1.83
N GLU A 65 6.36 -7.88 -1.33
CA GLU A 65 7.82 -7.75 -1.22
C GLU A 65 8.45 -7.55 -2.60
N LYS A 66 7.96 -8.23 -3.64
CA LYS A 66 8.41 -8.01 -5.01
C LYS A 66 8.19 -6.57 -5.49
N ILE A 67 7.02 -6.00 -5.21
CA ILE A 67 6.72 -4.60 -5.53
C ILE A 67 7.68 -3.66 -4.81
N TRP A 68 7.98 -3.97 -3.55
CA TRP A 68 8.72 -3.06 -2.68
C TRP A 68 10.24 -3.18 -2.80
N LEU A 69 10.77 -4.39 -2.99
CA LEU A 69 12.21 -4.69 -2.95
C LEU A 69 12.80 -4.85 -4.35
N GLU A 70 12.00 -5.22 -5.35
CA GLU A 70 12.44 -5.42 -6.73
C GLU A 70 11.89 -4.36 -7.69
N ASP A 71 11.22 -3.32 -7.16
CA ASP A 71 10.55 -2.27 -7.93
C ASP A 71 9.60 -2.82 -9.01
N TYR A 72 8.99 -3.97 -8.73
CA TYR A 72 8.02 -4.57 -9.63
C TYR A 72 6.75 -3.72 -9.70
N ARG A 73 6.36 -3.33 -10.92
CA ARG A 73 5.14 -2.58 -11.17
C ARG A 73 3.97 -3.52 -11.46
N PRO A 74 2.93 -3.58 -10.60
CA PRO A 74 1.75 -4.38 -10.87
C PRO A 74 1.05 -3.93 -12.16
N GLY A 75 0.81 -4.88 -13.07
CA GLY A 75 0.09 -4.65 -14.31
C GLY A 75 -1.32 -5.21 -14.28
N MET A 76 -2.10 -4.93 -15.33
CA MET A 76 -3.48 -5.43 -15.47
C MET A 76 -3.57 -6.96 -15.31
N GLY A 77 -2.57 -7.70 -15.79
CA GLY A 77 -2.51 -9.16 -15.66
C GLY A 77 -2.44 -9.65 -14.21
N ASP A 78 -1.81 -8.90 -13.31
CA ASP A 78 -1.71 -9.28 -11.89
C ASP A 78 -3.04 -9.09 -11.16
N PHE A 79 -3.80 -8.06 -11.54
CA PHE A 79 -5.16 -7.84 -11.04
C PHE A 79 -6.13 -8.91 -11.56
N LEU A 80 -6.07 -9.22 -12.87
CA LEU A 80 -6.93 -10.24 -13.49
C LEU A 80 -6.64 -11.65 -12.98
N SER A 81 -5.36 -11.97 -12.71
CA SER A 81 -4.98 -13.26 -12.10
C SER A 81 -5.24 -13.32 -10.60
N GLY A 82 -5.53 -12.19 -9.95
CA GLY A 82 -5.83 -12.11 -8.53
C GLY A 82 -4.60 -12.18 -7.62
N LYS A 83 -3.37 -12.07 -8.17
CA LYS A 83 -2.14 -11.92 -7.38
C LYS A 83 -2.21 -10.70 -6.47
N ILE A 84 -2.87 -9.64 -6.95
CA ILE A 84 -3.23 -8.46 -6.17
C ILE A 84 -4.68 -8.10 -6.44
N LYS A 85 -5.42 -7.77 -5.39
CA LYS A 85 -6.80 -7.30 -5.46
C LYS A 85 -6.88 -5.95 -4.78
N SER A 86 -7.46 -4.97 -5.47
CA SER A 86 -7.80 -3.66 -4.91
C SER A 86 -9.25 -3.31 -5.24
N ASN A 87 -9.95 -2.65 -4.32
CA ASN A 87 -11.22 -1.98 -4.63
C ASN A 87 -11.00 -0.72 -5.48
N ASP A 88 -9.81 -0.12 -5.41
CA ASP A 88 -9.41 1.03 -6.20
C ASP A 88 -7.93 0.91 -6.63
N PRO A 89 -7.66 0.39 -7.84
CA PRO A 89 -6.30 0.31 -8.38
C PRO A 89 -5.62 1.67 -8.59
N ASN A 90 -6.37 2.75 -8.78
CA ASN A 90 -5.80 4.09 -8.97
C ASN A 90 -5.26 4.62 -7.65
N LEU A 91 -6.02 4.47 -6.56
CA LEU A 91 -5.53 4.83 -5.23
C LEU A 91 -4.33 4.00 -4.82
N LEU A 92 -4.26 2.73 -5.21
CA LEU A 92 -3.07 1.90 -4.98
C LEU A 92 -1.85 2.42 -5.75
N GLN A 93 -2.02 2.91 -6.98
CA GLN A 93 -0.94 3.60 -7.70
C GLN A 93 -0.53 4.89 -7.00
N THR A 94 -1.48 5.68 -6.49
CA THR A 94 -1.16 6.87 -5.67
C THR A 94 -0.35 6.49 -4.44
N PHE A 95 -0.71 5.41 -3.74
CA PHE A 95 0.07 4.90 -2.62
C PHE A 95 1.52 4.62 -3.01
N LEU A 96 1.75 3.89 -4.11
CA LEU A 96 3.11 3.60 -4.58
C LEU A 96 3.90 4.89 -4.86
N LYS A 97 3.27 5.89 -5.48
CA LYS A 97 3.90 7.20 -5.74
C LYS A 97 4.25 7.95 -4.44
N CYS A 98 3.41 7.86 -3.41
CA CYS A 98 3.68 8.45 -2.09
C CYS A 98 4.92 7.86 -1.41
N PHE A 99 5.47 6.76 -1.92
CA PHE A 99 6.71 6.14 -1.41
C PHE A 99 7.78 5.97 -2.49
N GLY A 100 7.70 6.75 -3.56
CA GLY A 100 8.71 6.75 -4.63
C GLY A 100 8.77 5.46 -5.46
N LYS A 101 7.75 4.60 -5.38
CA LYS A 101 7.68 3.35 -6.14
C LYS A 101 7.12 3.56 -7.55
N PRO A 102 7.54 2.75 -8.53
CA PRO A 102 7.00 2.81 -9.88
C PRO A 102 5.50 2.42 -9.86
N ALA A 103 4.66 3.28 -10.42
CA ALA A 103 3.20 3.18 -10.41
C ALA A 103 2.62 3.32 -11.81
#